data_AF-A0A9P6T7P1-F1
#
_entry.id   AF-A0A9P6T7P1-F1
#
_cell.length_a   1.000
_cell.length_b   1.000
_cell.length_c   1.000
_cell.angle_alpha   90.00
_cell.angle_beta   90.00
_cell.angle_gamma   90.00
#
_symmetry.space_group_name_H-M   'P 1'
#
loop_
_entity.id
_entity.type
_entity.pdbx_description
1 polymer ?
#
loop_
_entity_poly.entity_id
_entity_poly.type
_entity_poly.pdbx_seq_one_letter_code
_entity_poly.pdbx_strand_id
1 'polypeptide(L)'
;LSMWANTFLPPKDQGLALDMHIYTCFEMSQLKMDDNSHIATCCGMSDGLAKSNLKIWTFVHEFTPAPTDCALEFNGQGTSTQYNGTFMNSPQVCLCQGKSGSALIFSKEYKNSLAKFFEVQMTVYEKELG
;
A
#
# COMPACT_ATOMS: atom_id res chain seq x y z
N LEU A 1 -14.10 4.53 -0.95
CA LEU A 1 -13.70 5.66 -1.83
C LEU A 1 -14.86 6.63 -2.14
N SER A 2 -15.98 6.62 -1.40
CA SER A 2 -17.17 7.45 -1.71
C SER A 2 -17.36 8.68 -0.82
N MET A 3 -16.53 8.87 0.22
CA MET A 3 -16.71 9.92 1.23
C MET A 3 -16.79 11.33 0.62
N TRP A 4 -15.96 11.60 -0.39
CA TRP A 4 -15.84 12.93 -1.01
C TRP A 4 -16.71 13.13 -2.25
N ALA A 5 -17.40 12.08 -2.71
CA ALA A 5 -18.07 12.05 -4.02
C ALA A 5 -19.19 13.10 -4.18
N ASN A 6 -19.74 13.61 -3.08
CA ASN A 6 -20.81 14.61 -3.08
C ASN A 6 -20.42 15.89 -2.31
N THR A 7 -19.16 16.02 -1.91
CA THR A 7 -18.68 17.16 -1.11
C THR A 7 -18.37 18.37 -1.97
N PHE A 8 -17.78 18.12 -3.13
CA PHE A 8 -17.37 19.15 -4.07
C PHE A 8 -18.09 18.96 -5.39
N LEU A 9 -18.91 19.93 -5.78
CA LEU A 9 -19.84 19.76 -6.90
C LEU A 9 -19.60 20.84 -7.96
N PRO A 10 -19.43 20.46 -9.24
CA PRO A 10 -19.40 21.43 -10.33
C PRO A 10 -20.77 22.10 -10.51
N PRO A 11 -20.81 23.35 -11.02
CA PRO A 11 -19.67 24.14 -11.48
C PRO A 11 -18.99 24.96 -10.37
N LYS A 12 -19.49 24.91 -9.13
CA LYS A 12 -19.01 25.75 -8.02
C LYS A 12 -17.56 25.43 -7.65
N ASP A 13 -17.23 24.15 -7.59
CA ASP A 13 -15.91 23.66 -7.24
C ASP A 13 -15.24 23.06 -8.49
N GLN A 14 -14.04 23.54 -8.85
CA GLN A 14 -13.31 23.15 -10.06
C GLN A 14 -11.81 23.04 -9.77
N GLY A 15 -11.09 22.30 -10.64
CA GLY A 15 -9.64 22.10 -10.47
C GLY A 15 -9.28 21.24 -9.26
N LEU A 16 -10.19 20.35 -8.85
CA LEU A 16 -10.00 19.48 -7.71
C LEU A 16 -9.40 18.15 -8.11
N ALA A 17 -8.56 17.62 -7.23
CA ALA A 17 -8.05 16.28 -7.33
C ALA A 17 -8.10 15.60 -5.95
N LEU A 18 -8.31 14.28 -5.95
CA LEU A 18 -8.29 13.44 -4.78
C LEU A 18 -7.02 12.59 -4.80
N ASP A 19 -6.14 12.86 -3.84
CA ASP A 19 -4.97 12.05 -3.58
C ASP A 19 -5.33 10.86 -2.69
N MET A 20 -4.99 9.65 -3.15
CA MET A 20 -5.19 8.39 -2.45
C MET A 20 -3.86 7.78 -2.03
N HIS A 21 -3.79 7.35 -0.77
CA HIS A 21 -2.65 6.64 -0.21
C HIS A 21 -3.04 5.20 0.08
N ILE A 22 -2.35 4.22 -0.50
CA ILE A 22 -2.71 2.81 -0.41
C ILE A 22 -1.52 1.97 0.07
N TYR A 23 -1.69 1.37 1.24
CA TYR A 23 -0.68 0.58 1.91
C TYR A 23 -1.26 -0.73 2.44
N THR A 24 -0.42 -1.77 2.50
CA THR A 24 -0.76 -3.06 3.09
C THR A 24 0.31 -3.51 4.09
N CYS A 25 0.89 -2.56 4.83
CA CYS A 25 2.02 -2.82 5.72
C CYS A 25 1.95 -2.11 7.07
N PHE A 26 0.81 -1.53 7.46
CA PHE A 26 0.67 -0.81 8.73
C PHE A 26 -0.06 -1.60 9.81
N GLU A 27 -0.94 -2.53 9.41
CA GLU A 27 -1.79 -3.27 10.33
C GLU A 27 -1.39 -4.75 10.38
N MET A 28 -1.52 -5.38 11.56
CA MET A 28 -1.20 -6.82 11.73
C MET A 28 -1.92 -7.74 10.75
N SER A 29 -3.15 -7.41 10.36
CA SER A 29 -3.91 -8.20 9.38
C SER A 29 -3.28 -8.12 7.98
N GLN A 30 -2.71 -6.98 7.63
CA GLN A 30 -2.03 -6.76 6.35
C GLN A 30 -0.64 -7.39 6.37
N LEU A 31 0.08 -7.25 7.47
CA LEU A 31 1.41 -7.86 7.66
C LEU A 31 1.38 -9.39 7.60
N LYS A 32 0.23 -10.01 7.88
CA LYS A 32 0.01 -11.46 7.80
C LYS A 32 -0.43 -11.94 6.42
N MET A 33 -0.64 -11.03 5.46
CA MET A 33 -1.00 -11.42 4.09
C MET A 33 0.16 -12.18 3.44
N ASP A 34 -0.20 -13.15 2.61
CA ASP A 34 0.73 -13.70 1.63
C ASP A 34 0.74 -12.82 0.36
N ASP A 35 1.71 -13.06 -0.52
CA ASP A 35 1.88 -12.29 -1.76
C ASP A 35 0.60 -12.22 -2.62
N ASN A 36 -0.16 -13.32 -2.67
CA ASN A 36 -1.40 -13.38 -3.44
C ASN A 36 -2.49 -12.51 -2.80
N SER A 37 -2.57 -12.48 -1.47
CA SER A 37 -3.52 -11.63 -0.73
C SER A 37 -3.19 -10.14 -0.89
N HIS A 38 -1.91 -9.76 -0.91
CA HIS A 38 -1.49 -8.39 -1.24
C HIS A 38 -1.92 -7.99 -2.66
N ILE A 39 -1.66 -8.86 -3.63
CA ILE A 39 -2.07 -8.65 -5.03
C ILE A 39 -3.59 -8.54 -5.14
N ALA A 40 -4.34 -9.46 -4.53
CA ALA A 40 -5.81 -9.46 -4.58
C ALA A 40 -6.39 -8.20 -3.94
N THR A 41 -5.81 -7.74 -2.82
CA THR A 41 -6.20 -6.48 -2.17
C THR A 41 -6.01 -5.29 -3.11
N CYS A 42 -4.86 -5.23 -3.80
CA CYS A 42 -4.60 -4.17 -4.78
C CYS A 42 -5.57 -4.22 -5.96
N CYS A 43 -5.76 -5.39 -6.58
CA CYS A 43 -6.71 -5.56 -7.69
C CYS A 43 -8.14 -5.15 -7.30
N GLY A 44 -8.56 -5.44 -6.07
CA GLY A 44 -9.88 -5.07 -5.54
C GLY A 44 -10.14 -3.56 -5.43
N MET A 45 -9.10 -2.72 -5.55
CA MET A 45 -9.25 -1.26 -5.51
C MET A 45 -9.73 -0.65 -6.84
N SER A 46 -9.54 -1.35 -7.97
CA SER A 46 -9.80 -0.83 -9.34
C SER A 46 -11.19 -0.22 -9.48
N ASP A 47 -12.26 -0.97 -9.17
CA ASP A 47 -13.65 -0.49 -9.30
C ASP A 47 -13.93 0.76 -8.45
N GLY A 48 -13.32 0.83 -7.26
CA GLY A 48 -13.51 1.95 -6.36
C GLY A 48 -12.79 3.21 -6.83
N LEU A 49 -11.58 3.05 -7.37
CA LEU A 49 -10.79 4.13 -7.97
C LEU A 49 -11.49 4.66 -9.23
N ALA A 50 -11.97 3.77 -10.10
CA ALA A 50 -12.76 4.11 -11.28
C ALA A 50 -13.97 4.99 -10.92
N LYS A 51 -14.77 4.54 -9.94
CA LYS A 51 -15.95 5.28 -9.46
C LYS A 51 -15.61 6.63 -8.85
N SER A 52 -14.48 6.72 -8.15
CA SER A 52 -13.99 7.98 -7.58
C SER A 52 -13.59 8.97 -8.69
N ASN A 53 -12.83 8.48 -9.68
CA ASN A 53 -12.32 9.29 -10.78
C ASN A 53 -13.45 9.90 -11.66
N LEU A 54 -14.61 9.25 -11.74
CA LEU A 54 -15.82 9.79 -12.38
C LEU A 54 -16.41 11.02 -11.69
N LYS A 55 -16.02 11.32 -10.45
CA LYS A 55 -16.56 12.41 -9.63
C LYS A 55 -15.54 13.50 -9.38
N ILE A 56 -14.33 13.11 -8.99
CA ILE A 56 -13.20 13.98 -8.70
C ILE A 56 -11.99 13.30 -9.32
N TRP A 57 -11.14 14.05 -10.03
CA TRP A 57 -9.91 13.47 -10.60
C TRP A 57 -9.10 12.79 -9.49
N THR A 58 -9.02 11.47 -9.51
CA THR A 58 -8.49 10.66 -8.42
C THR A 58 -7.22 9.98 -8.87
N PHE A 59 -6.16 10.08 -8.08
CA PHE A 59 -4.89 9.40 -8.33
C PHE A 59 -4.33 8.79 -7.05
N VAL A 60 -3.51 7.75 -7.19
CA VAL A 60 -2.79 7.15 -6.07
C VAL A 60 -1.38 7.73 -6.07
N HIS A 61 -1.08 8.65 -5.16
CA HIS A 61 0.25 9.28 -5.09
C HIS A 61 1.22 8.45 -4.26
N GLU A 62 0.73 7.89 -3.16
CA GLU A 62 1.57 7.22 -2.17
C GLU A 62 1.20 5.74 -2.06
N PHE A 63 2.18 4.90 -2.35
CA PHE A 63 2.12 3.45 -2.17
C PHE A 63 3.54 2.88 -2.08
N THR A 64 3.67 1.61 -1.73
CA THR A 64 4.95 0.91 -1.69
C THR A 64 4.76 -0.58 -1.98
N PRO A 65 5.73 -1.25 -2.61
CA PRO A 65 5.71 -2.71 -2.72
C PRO A 65 6.14 -3.41 -1.41
N ALA A 66 6.53 -2.67 -0.36
CA ALA A 66 6.91 -3.28 0.92
C ALA A 66 5.71 -3.97 1.59
N PRO A 67 5.75 -5.31 1.81
CA PRO A 67 4.68 -6.05 2.48
C PRO A 67 4.85 -6.09 4.01
N THR A 68 5.86 -5.39 4.54
CA THR A 68 6.26 -5.44 5.95
C THR A 68 6.57 -4.06 6.48
N ASP A 69 6.51 -3.90 7.80
CA ASP A 69 6.96 -2.71 8.53
C ASP A 69 8.43 -2.79 8.99
N CYS A 70 9.26 -3.62 8.33
CA CYS A 70 10.63 -3.90 8.75
C CYS A 70 11.63 -2.75 8.49
N ALA A 71 11.20 -1.65 7.84
CA ALA A 71 12.05 -0.48 7.66
C ALA A 71 12.37 0.17 9.02
N LEU A 72 13.61 0.63 9.17
CA LEU A 72 14.03 1.32 10.39
C LEU A 72 13.16 2.54 10.62
N GLU A 73 12.64 2.70 11.84
CA GLU A 73 11.79 3.81 12.27
C GLU A 73 10.48 3.97 11.46
N PHE A 74 10.05 2.92 10.75
CA PHE A 74 8.82 2.94 9.95
C PHE A 74 7.57 3.29 10.78
N ASN A 75 7.47 2.76 12.00
CA ASN A 75 6.37 3.06 12.92
C ASN A 75 6.65 4.28 13.83
N GLY A 76 7.72 5.04 13.57
CA GLY A 76 8.18 6.16 14.37
C GLY A 76 9.54 5.94 15.06
N GLN A 77 10.19 7.03 15.45
CA GLN A 77 11.50 6.98 16.10
C GLN A 77 11.45 6.17 17.40
N GLY A 78 12.40 5.24 17.57
CA GLY A 78 12.48 4.39 18.76
C GLY A 78 11.39 3.33 18.87
N THR A 79 10.53 3.18 17.85
CA THR A 79 9.53 2.11 17.81
C THR A 79 10.09 0.85 17.17
N SER A 80 9.56 -0.29 17.61
CA SER A 80 9.89 -1.61 17.09
C SER A 80 8.91 -2.05 16.00
N THR A 81 9.22 -3.19 15.38
CA THR A 81 8.42 -3.71 14.25
C THR A 81 7.37 -4.71 14.73
N GLN A 82 6.17 -4.60 14.18
CA GLN A 82 5.05 -5.52 14.36
C GLN A 82 5.35 -6.86 13.69
N TYR A 83 5.94 -6.85 12.49
CA TYR A 83 6.25 -8.06 11.74
C TYR A 83 7.16 -9.02 12.51
N ASN A 84 8.15 -8.48 13.24
CA ASN A 84 9.07 -9.26 14.07
C ASN A 84 8.54 -9.53 15.48
N GLY A 85 7.31 -9.12 15.81
CA GLY A 85 6.69 -9.33 17.13
C GLY A 85 7.33 -8.51 18.27
N THR A 86 8.17 -7.53 17.94
CA THR A 86 8.89 -6.71 18.93
C THR A 86 8.11 -5.47 19.37
N PHE A 87 7.02 -5.14 18.68
CA PHE A 87 6.11 -4.05 18.99
C PHE A 87 4.99 -4.52 19.91
N MET A 88 4.90 -3.97 21.12
CA MET A 88 3.78 -4.15 22.07
C MET A 88 3.29 -5.61 22.29
N ASN A 89 4.18 -6.60 22.27
CA ASN A 89 3.83 -8.04 22.34
C ASN A 89 2.96 -8.55 21.18
N SER A 90 3.01 -7.90 20.01
CA SER A 90 2.36 -8.40 18.80
C SER A 90 2.82 -9.82 18.47
N PRO A 91 1.93 -10.70 17.99
CA PRO A 91 2.33 -12.03 17.56
C PRO A 91 3.28 -11.90 16.38
N GLN A 92 4.47 -12.51 16.50
CA GLN A 92 5.48 -12.49 15.43
C GLN A 92 4.90 -13.11 14.16
N VAL A 93 5.02 -12.38 13.04
CA VAL A 93 4.68 -12.90 11.71
C VAL A 93 5.87 -13.66 11.15
N CYS A 94 7.03 -13.00 11.08
CA CYS A 94 8.30 -13.58 10.63
C CYS A 94 9.48 -12.66 11.03
N LEU A 95 10.71 -13.07 10.74
CA LEU A 95 11.90 -12.25 10.97
C LEU A 95 12.04 -11.14 9.92
N CYS A 96 12.50 -9.96 10.34
CA CYS A 96 12.83 -8.85 9.43
C CYS A 96 14.15 -9.01 8.66
N GLN A 97 14.95 -10.03 9.00
CA GLN A 97 16.23 -10.28 8.34
C GLN A 97 16.02 -10.51 6.85
N GLY A 98 16.76 -9.76 6.01
CA GLY A 98 16.65 -9.86 4.55
C GLY A 98 15.41 -9.21 3.95
N LYS A 99 14.65 -8.42 4.73
CA LYS A 99 13.43 -7.72 4.27
C LYS A 99 13.52 -6.19 4.29
N SER A 100 14.63 -5.65 4.80
CA SER A 100 14.89 -4.21 4.95
C SER A 100 16.38 -3.90 4.85
N GLY A 101 16.74 -2.62 4.69
CA GLY A 101 18.12 -2.18 4.52
C GLY A 101 18.66 -2.41 3.11
N SER A 102 19.86 -2.99 3.00
CA SER A 102 20.50 -3.20 1.71
C SER A 102 19.79 -4.27 0.87
N ALA A 103 19.39 -3.94 -0.35
CA ALA A 103 18.81 -4.91 -1.29
C ALA A 103 19.78 -6.06 -1.69
N LEU A 104 21.07 -5.97 -1.33
CA LEU A 104 22.04 -7.04 -1.54
C LEU A 104 21.74 -8.27 -0.67
N ILE A 105 21.12 -8.09 0.50
CA ILE A 105 20.79 -9.21 1.41
C ILE A 105 19.40 -9.80 1.15
N PHE A 106 18.64 -9.24 0.20
CA PHE A 106 17.31 -9.75 -0.15
C PHE A 106 17.44 -11.03 -0.96
N SER A 107 16.65 -12.05 -0.63
CA SER A 107 16.59 -13.27 -1.42
C SER A 107 16.04 -12.97 -2.83
N LYS A 108 16.33 -13.86 -3.78
CA LYS A 108 15.81 -13.73 -5.15
C LYS A 108 14.28 -13.78 -5.16
N GLU A 109 13.70 -14.64 -4.34
CA GLU A 109 12.26 -14.82 -4.18
C GLU A 109 11.60 -13.54 -3.66
N TYR A 110 12.20 -12.90 -2.64
CA TYR A 110 11.69 -11.64 -2.11
C TYR A 110 11.77 -10.51 -3.13
N LYS A 111 12.86 -10.40 -3.89
CA LYS A 111 12.96 -9.42 -5.00
C LYS A 111 11.88 -9.63 -6.05
N ASN A 112 11.62 -10.88 -6.45
CA ASN A 112 10.58 -11.20 -7.41
C ASN A 112 9.18 -10.87 -6.89
N SER A 113 8.93 -11.13 -5.60
CA SER A 113 7.68 -10.76 -4.93
C SER A 113 7.46 -9.24 -4.96
N LEU A 114 8.46 -8.45 -4.55
CA LEU A 114 8.42 -6.99 -4.60
C LEU A 114 8.18 -6.46 -6.02
N ALA A 115 8.88 -7.00 -7.01
CA ALA A 115 8.72 -6.59 -8.41
C ALA A 115 7.31 -6.88 -8.93
N LYS A 116 6.80 -8.09 -8.70
CA LYS A 116 5.44 -8.48 -9.10
C LYS A 116 4.38 -7.61 -8.42
N PHE A 117 4.55 -7.31 -7.14
CA PHE A 117 3.58 -6.49 -6.43
C PHE A 117 3.59 -5.04 -6.94
N PHE A 118 4.78 -4.47 -7.18
CA PHE A 118 4.92 -3.16 -7.81
C PHE A 118 4.25 -3.10 -9.19
N GLU A 119 4.47 -4.10 -10.05
CA GLU A 119 3.84 -4.17 -11.38
C GLU A 119 2.30 -4.18 -11.29
N VAL A 120 1.74 -4.94 -10.34
CA VAL A 120 0.28 -4.97 -10.11
C VAL A 120 -0.22 -3.62 -9.59
N GLN A 121 0.48 -3.00 -8.64
CA GLN A 121 0.15 -1.67 -8.13
C GLN A 121 0.10 -0.65 -9.26
N MET A 122 1.17 -0.56 -10.06
CA MET A 122 1.22 0.32 -11.23
C MET A 122 0.08 0.04 -12.21
N THR A 123 -0.14 -1.24 -12.55
CA THR A 123 -1.21 -1.63 -13.48
C THR A 123 -2.59 -1.18 -12.99
N VAL A 124 -2.90 -1.36 -11.71
CA VAL A 124 -4.19 -0.98 -11.14
C VAL A 124 -4.32 0.54 -11.02
N TYR A 125 -3.27 1.22 -10.59
CA TYR A 125 -3.33 2.65 -10.28
C TYR A 125 -3.24 3.53 -11.53
N GLU A 126 -2.50 3.11 -12.56
CA GLU A 126 -2.42 3.84 -13.84
C GLU A 126 -3.64 3.60 -14.73
N LYS A 127 -4.19 2.37 -14.74
CA LYS A 127 -5.38 2.04 -15.55
C LYS A 127 -6.55 3.00 -15.29
N GLU A 128 -6.70 3.46 -14.06
CA GLU A 128 -7.81 4.34 -13.69
C GLU A 128 -7.50 5.83 -13.89
N LEU A 129 -6.27 6.18 -14.30
CA LEU A 129 -5.86 7.55 -14.64
C LEU A 129 -6.06 7.89 -16.13
N GLY A 130 -6.26 6.89 -17.00
CA GLY A 130 -6.42 7.07 -18.45
C GLY A 130 -7.14 5.92 -19.13
#